data_AF-A0A7X6UML6-F1
#
_entry.id   AF-A0A7X6UML6-F1
#
_cell.length_a   1.000
_cell.length_b   1.000
_cell.length_c   1.000
_cell.angle_alpha   90.00
_cell.angle_beta   90.00
_cell.angle_gamma   90.00
#
_symmetry.space_group_name_H-M   'P 1'
#
loop_
_entity.id
_entity.type
_entity.pdbx_description
1 polymer ?
#
loop_
_entity_poly.entity_id
_entity_poly.type
_entity_poly.pdbx_seq_one_letter_code
_entity_poly.pdbx_strand_id
1 'polypeptide(L)'
;MELFEKEEKPLLKPLPAEPFILKHRKEFRVPSNYHVQIGKERHSYSVPYKYVNQKASVVFDQESVEVYVDFNRVAIHRRDLKANGYTTEPSHMPENHRAYQKSKEYNAAYYIGQARHIGPNTTTIIERILASQPFIQQAYRSSQGILSLTRKYPVERLEAACRRACGTTAALSYTAIKRILELKLDTEQTNIEAPRIPFHENLRGASFFE
;
A
#
# COMPACT_ATOMS: atom_id res chain seq x y z
N MET A 1 7.87 36.53 -46.32
CA MET A 1 9.18 36.07 -45.79
C MET A 1 10.12 37.26 -45.55
N GLU A 2 10.21 38.23 -46.46
CA GLU A 2 11.07 39.43 -46.28
C GLU A 2 10.80 40.23 -44.99
N LEU A 3 9.54 40.42 -44.61
CA LEU A 3 9.20 41.20 -43.40
C LEU A 3 9.71 40.54 -42.11
N PHE A 4 9.57 39.21 -42.01
CA PHE A 4 10.08 38.44 -40.89
C PHE A 4 11.61 38.54 -40.78
N GLU A 5 12.33 38.42 -41.90
CA GLU A 5 13.79 38.46 -41.87
C GLU A 5 14.37 39.84 -41.58
N LYS A 6 13.72 40.90 -42.06
CA LYS A 6 14.19 42.29 -41.91
C LYS A 6 13.80 42.90 -40.57
N GLU A 7 12.55 42.71 -40.12
CA GLU A 7 12.01 43.42 -38.97
C GLU A 7 11.92 42.52 -37.72
N GLU A 8 11.52 41.26 -37.85
CA GLU A 8 11.20 40.42 -36.69
C GLU A 8 12.39 39.60 -36.18
N LYS A 9 13.15 38.98 -37.09
CA LYS A 9 14.31 38.12 -36.78
C LYS A 9 15.37 38.77 -35.88
N PRO A 10 15.79 40.05 -36.08
CA PRO A 10 16.75 40.68 -35.18
C PRO A 10 16.19 40.96 -33.77
N LEU A 11 14.87 40.98 -33.59
CA LEU A 11 14.20 41.19 -32.31
C LEU A 11 13.93 39.87 -31.56
N LEU A 12 14.08 38.72 -32.21
CA LEU A 12 13.86 37.41 -31.59
C LEU A 12 14.96 37.09 -30.59
N LYS A 13 14.55 36.54 -29.45
CA LYS A 13 15.46 35.97 -28.46
C LYS A 13 15.96 34.61 -28.94
N PRO A 14 17.17 34.19 -28.54
CA PRO A 14 17.64 32.83 -28.79
C PRO A 14 16.66 31.82 -28.19
N LEU A 15 16.53 30.67 -28.87
CA LEU A 15 15.72 29.57 -28.37
C LEU A 15 16.25 29.16 -26.98
N PRO A 16 15.40 29.09 -25.94
CA PRO A 16 15.82 28.60 -24.64
C PRO A 16 16.44 27.21 -24.74
N ALA A 17 17.54 26.99 -24.00
CA ALA A 17 18.22 25.69 -23.99
C ALA A 17 17.38 24.56 -23.37
N GLU A 18 16.45 24.92 -22.48
CA GLU A 18 15.58 23.99 -21.78
C GLU A 18 14.17 23.99 -22.40
N PRO A 19 13.54 22.80 -22.54
CA PRO A 19 12.18 22.70 -23.04
C PRO A 19 11.19 23.33 -22.06
N PHE A 20 10.06 23.81 -22.59
CA PHE A 20 8.97 24.33 -21.77
C PHE A 20 8.32 23.21 -20.94
N ILE A 21 8.30 23.37 -19.62
CA ILE A 21 7.71 22.41 -18.68
C ILE A 21 6.27 22.83 -18.35
N LEU A 22 5.31 21.98 -18.70
CA LEU A 22 3.91 22.19 -18.33
C LEU A 22 3.70 21.91 -16.84
N LYS A 23 3.38 22.96 -16.08
CA LYS A 23 3.01 22.85 -14.66
C LYS A 23 1.50 22.80 -14.50
N HIS A 24 1.04 21.87 -13.68
CA HIS A 24 -0.35 21.79 -13.23
C HIS A 24 -0.48 22.36 -11.83
N ARG A 25 -1.64 22.95 -11.54
CA ARG A 25 -1.96 23.48 -10.21
C ARG A 25 -3.26 22.87 -9.71
N LYS A 26 -3.29 22.51 -8.42
CA LYS A 26 -4.50 22.05 -7.75
C LYS A 26 -4.53 22.55 -6.31
N GLU A 27 -5.71 22.98 -5.87
CA GLU A 27 -5.92 23.48 -4.51
C GLU A 27 -6.58 22.42 -3.64
N PHE A 28 -6.19 22.37 -2.37
CA PHE A 28 -6.68 21.43 -1.38
C PHE A 28 -6.81 22.11 -0.03
N ARG A 29 -7.70 21.57 0.81
CA ARG A 29 -7.56 21.71 2.25
C ARG A 29 -6.71 20.53 2.73
N VAL A 30 -5.60 20.79 3.43
CA VAL A 30 -4.70 19.72 3.90
C VAL A 30 -5.50 18.79 4.82
N PRO A 31 -5.67 17.51 4.46
CA PRO A 31 -6.48 16.59 5.25
C PRO A 31 -5.82 16.26 6.59
N SER A 32 -6.58 15.67 7.52
CA SER A 32 -6.09 15.28 8.86
C SER A 32 -4.93 14.29 8.84
N ASN A 33 -4.81 13.50 7.78
CA ASN A 33 -3.69 12.60 7.54
C ASN A 33 -2.47 13.27 6.92
N TYR A 34 -2.45 14.61 6.79
CA TYR A 34 -1.35 15.44 6.28
C TYR A 34 -0.83 15.05 4.88
N HIS A 35 -1.64 14.38 4.06
CA HIS A 35 -1.28 13.99 2.69
C HIS A 35 -2.19 14.62 1.65
N VAL A 36 -1.59 15.16 0.59
CA VAL A 36 -2.31 15.72 -0.57
C VAL A 36 -2.17 14.78 -1.77
N GLN A 37 -3.30 14.47 -2.41
CA GLN A 37 -3.35 13.51 -3.51
C GLN A 37 -3.44 14.21 -4.87
N ILE A 38 -2.46 13.97 -5.74
CA ILE A 38 -2.37 14.61 -7.05
C ILE A 38 -2.46 13.62 -8.23
N GLY A 39 -2.61 14.19 -9.42
CA GLY A 39 -2.57 13.48 -10.69
C GLY A 39 -3.68 12.45 -10.90
N LYS A 40 -3.57 11.70 -12.00
CA LYS A 40 -4.48 10.58 -12.34
C LYS A 40 -4.09 9.29 -11.61
N GLU A 41 -2.81 9.15 -11.31
CA GLU A 41 -2.20 8.11 -10.51
C GLU A 41 -2.72 8.08 -9.06
N ARG A 42 -3.32 9.18 -8.58
CA ARG A 42 -3.80 9.29 -7.20
C ARG A 42 -2.69 9.08 -6.17
N HIS A 43 -1.47 9.52 -6.47
CA HIS A 43 -0.34 9.43 -5.57
C HIS A 43 -0.44 10.52 -4.49
N SER A 44 -0.10 10.17 -3.26
CA SER A 44 -0.23 11.02 -2.08
C SER A 44 1.13 11.51 -1.58
N TYR A 45 1.26 12.82 -1.37
CA TYR A 45 2.49 13.46 -0.90
C TYR A 45 2.27 14.11 0.45
N SER A 46 3.21 13.92 1.36
CA SER A 46 3.14 14.49 2.70
C SER A 46 3.34 16.01 2.72
N VAL A 47 2.66 16.68 3.64
CA VAL A 47 2.77 18.10 3.95
C VAL A 47 3.11 18.24 5.44
N PRO A 48 3.93 19.21 5.88
CA PRO A 48 4.19 19.38 7.30
C PRO A 48 2.89 19.51 8.11
N TYR A 49 2.76 18.70 9.16
CA TYR A 49 1.51 18.54 9.91
C TYR A 49 0.95 19.83 10.49
N LYS A 50 1.81 20.80 10.80
CA LYS A 50 1.40 22.14 11.24
C LYS A 50 0.44 22.85 10.28
N TYR A 51 0.40 22.41 9.01
CA TYR A 51 -0.49 22.94 7.97
C TYR A 51 -1.78 22.13 7.77
N VAL A 52 -2.05 21.11 8.60
CA VAL A 52 -3.32 20.38 8.57
C VAL A 52 -4.49 21.36 8.73
N ASN A 53 -5.57 21.12 7.97
CA ASN A 53 -6.74 22.00 7.87
C ASN A 53 -6.49 23.38 7.25
N GLN A 54 -5.29 23.69 6.79
CA GLN A 54 -5.03 24.93 6.05
C GLN A 54 -5.27 24.73 4.55
N LYS A 55 -5.49 25.83 3.81
CA LYS A 55 -5.57 25.79 2.35
C LYS A 55 -4.16 25.68 1.78
N ALA A 56 -3.94 24.72 0.89
CA ALA A 56 -2.68 24.51 0.22
C ALA A 56 -2.89 24.49 -1.31
N SER A 57 -1.94 25.09 -2.03
CA SER A 57 -1.82 24.95 -3.47
C SER A 57 -0.69 23.98 -3.78
N VAL A 58 -0.97 22.97 -4.60
CA VAL A 58 0.06 22.05 -5.10
C VAL A 58 0.32 22.37 -6.55
N VAL A 59 1.57 22.63 -6.88
CA VAL A 59 2.06 22.83 -8.24
C VAL A 59 2.93 21.63 -8.59
N PHE A 60 2.69 20.99 -9.72
CA PHE A 60 3.41 19.77 -10.08
C PHE A 60 3.59 19.64 -11.59
N ASP A 61 4.71 19.05 -11.99
CA ASP A 61 5.05 18.69 -13.36
C ASP A 61 5.44 17.21 -13.42
N GLN A 62 6.13 16.75 -14.46
CA GLN A 62 6.52 15.34 -14.57
C GLN A 62 7.59 14.90 -13.56
N GLU A 63 8.32 15.84 -12.95
CA GLU A 63 9.48 15.54 -12.12
C GLU A 63 9.28 15.89 -10.66
N SER A 64 8.49 16.92 -10.37
CA SER A 64 8.41 17.53 -9.05
C SER A 64 6.97 17.83 -8.61
N VAL A 65 6.79 17.84 -7.30
CA VAL A 65 5.55 18.20 -6.61
C VAL A 65 5.90 19.21 -5.52
N GLU A 66 5.44 20.43 -5.70
CA GLU A 66 5.69 21.54 -4.79
C GLU A 66 4.38 21.92 -4.07
N VAL A 67 4.43 22.01 -2.74
CA VAL A 67 3.26 22.38 -1.92
C VAL A 67 3.48 23.77 -1.34
N TYR A 68 2.48 24.62 -1.52
CA TYR A 68 2.47 26.01 -1.06
C TYR A 68 1.32 26.25 -0.09
N VAL A 69 1.61 26.96 1.00
CA VAL A 69 0.62 27.47 1.95
C VAL A 69 0.91 28.96 2.15
N ASP A 70 -0.10 29.81 1.98
CA ASP A 70 0.04 31.27 2.03
C ASP A 70 1.24 31.80 1.23
N PHE A 71 1.36 31.32 -0.02
CA PHE A 71 2.44 31.64 -0.97
C PHE A 71 3.85 31.17 -0.59
N ASN A 72 4.03 30.54 0.57
CA ASN A 72 5.29 29.95 0.99
C ASN A 72 5.38 28.49 0.56
N ARG A 73 6.50 28.07 -0.03
CA ARG A 73 6.74 26.66 -0.34
C ARG A 73 7.06 25.89 0.94
N VAL A 74 6.16 25.01 1.33
CA VAL A 74 6.25 24.25 2.59
C VAL A 74 6.77 22.83 2.42
N ALA A 75 6.69 22.28 1.19
CA ALA A 75 7.23 20.97 0.85
C ALA A 75 7.59 20.90 -0.64
N ILE A 76 8.58 20.06 -0.95
CA ILE A 76 8.93 19.66 -2.31
C ILE A 76 9.22 18.15 -2.32
N HIS A 77 8.70 17.45 -3.32
CA HIS A 77 8.90 16.02 -3.52
C HIS A 77 9.28 15.74 -4.95
N ARG A 78 10.06 14.67 -5.18
CA ARG A 78 10.18 14.08 -6.51
C ARG A 78 8.87 13.38 -6.86
N ARG A 79 8.40 13.54 -8.09
CA ARG A 79 7.16 12.90 -8.55
C ARG A 79 7.38 11.41 -8.75
N ASP A 80 6.49 10.63 -8.14
CA ASP A 80 6.31 9.21 -8.35
C ASP A 80 4.97 8.96 -9.07
N LEU A 81 5.03 8.19 -10.15
CA LEU A 81 3.88 7.85 -11.00
C LEU A 81 3.19 6.55 -10.57
N LYS A 82 3.65 5.91 -9.49
CA LYS A 82 3.02 4.73 -8.91
C LYS A 82 1.59 5.03 -8.47
N ALA A 83 0.65 4.25 -9.00
CA ALA A 83 -0.77 4.39 -8.70
C ALA A 83 -1.06 4.15 -7.20
N ASN A 84 -1.84 5.05 -6.59
CA ASN A 84 -2.25 5.03 -5.18
C ASN A 84 -1.08 4.92 -4.18
N GLY A 85 0.12 5.38 -4.58
CA GLY A 85 1.30 5.38 -3.72
C GLY A 85 1.34 6.51 -2.70
N TYR A 86 2.34 6.45 -1.82
CA TYR A 86 2.61 7.47 -0.80
C TYR A 86 4.10 7.84 -0.81
N THR A 87 4.36 9.14 -0.84
CA THR A 87 5.69 9.72 -0.62
C THR A 87 5.63 10.56 0.65
N THR A 88 6.28 10.05 1.71
CA THR A 88 6.19 10.63 3.06
C THR A 88 7.56 11.04 3.55
N GLU A 89 7.71 12.32 3.86
CA GLU A 89 8.93 12.87 4.45
C GLU A 89 8.80 12.81 5.99
N PRO A 90 9.73 12.16 6.72
CA PRO A 90 9.64 12.03 8.18
C PRO A 90 9.55 13.36 8.93
N SER A 91 10.18 14.41 8.41
CA SER A 91 10.13 15.76 9.01
C SER A 91 8.75 16.40 8.96
N HIS A 92 7.85 15.92 8.09
CA HIS A 92 6.48 16.43 7.97
C HIS A 92 5.54 15.88 9.03
N MET A 93 5.91 14.81 9.73
CA MET A 93 5.04 14.18 10.72
C MET A 93 4.96 14.96 12.03
N PRO A 94 3.80 14.96 12.71
CA PRO A 94 3.72 15.51 14.05
C PRO A 94 4.56 14.69 15.01
N GLU A 95 5.05 15.34 16.07
CA GLU A 95 5.93 14.73 17.06
C GLU A 95 5.34 13.48 17.69
N ASN A 96 4.04 13.47 17.99
CA ASN A 96 3.34 12.28 18.49
C ASN A 96 3.28 11.14 17.47
N HIS A 97 3.10 11.44 16.17
CA HIS A 97 3.09 10.42 15.13
C HIS A 97 4.51 9.97 14.76
N ARG A 98 5.52 10.84 14.92
CA ARG A 98 6.95 10.52 14.77
C ARG A 98 7.44 9.67 15.94
N ALA A 99 7.04 9.99 17.17
CA ALA A 99 7.29 9.18 18.35
C ALA A 99 6.53 7.85 18.26
N TYR A 100 5.29 7.87 17.77
CA TYR A 100 4.53 6.66 17.47
C TYR A 100 5.11 5.85 16.31
N GLN A 101 5.70 6.47 15.27
CA GLN A 101 6.40 5.78 14.19
C GLN A 101 7.71 5.17 14.67
N LYS A 102 8.51 5.92 15.42
CA LYS A 102 9.71 5.41 16.09
C LYS A 102 9.37 4.28 17.06
N SER A 103 8.23 4.36 17.77
CA SER A 103 7.71 3.27 18.59
C SER A 103 6.97 2.19 17.78
N LYS A 104 6.67 2.42 16.48
CA LYS A 104 6.00 1.47 15.58
C LYS A 104 6.94 0.73 14.65
N GLU A 105 8.12 1.26 14.36
CA GLU A 105 9.26 0.44 13.95
C GLU A 105 9.49 -0.69 15.00
N TYR A 106 8.98 -0.51 16.23
CA TYR A 106 8.82 -1.54 17.27
C TYR A 106 7.42 -2.23 17.41
N ASN A 107 6.40 -1.96 16.59
CA ASN A 107 5.05 -2.59 16.74
C ASN A 107 4.82 -3.86 15.92
N ALA A 108 5.68 -4.19 14.96
CA ALA A 108 5.61 -5.51 14.32
C ALA A 108 5.72 -6.61 15.39
N ALA A 109 6.68 -6.43 16.31
CA ALA A 109 6.86 -7.31 17.47
C ALA A 109 5.63 -7.36 18.39
N TYR A 110 4.90 -6.25 18.56
CA TYR A 110 3.65 -6.23 19.32
C TYR A 110 2.56 -7.07 18.64
N TYR A 111 2.31 -6.85 17.34
CA TYR A 111 1.30 -7.63 16.61
C TYR A 111 1.67 -9.11 16.52
N ILE A 112 2.95 -9.43 16.33
CA ILE A 112 3.49 -10.80 16.36
C ILE A 112 3.31 -11.38 17.77
N GLY A 113 3.61 -10.63 18.83
CA GLY A 113 3.42 -11.06 20.22
C GLY A 113 1.95 -11.36 20.55
N GLN A 114 1.03 -10.48 20.14
CA GLN A 114 -0.41 -10.72 20.29
C GLN A 114 -0.88 -11.93 19.47
N ALA A 115 -0.35 -12.13 18.26
CA ALA A 115 -0.65 -13.30 17.46
C ALA A 115 -0.12 -14.61 18.08
N ARG A 116 1.04 -14.57 18.75
CA ARG A 116 1.60 -15.73 19.47
C ARG A 116 0.71 -16.20 20.61
N HIS A 117 0.02 -15.28 21.29
CA HIS A 117 -0.95 -15.65 22.33
C HIS A 117 -2.19 -16.36 21.78
N ILE A 118 -2.48 -16.20 20.48
CA ILE A 118 -3.60 -16.88 19.80
C ILE A 118 -3.12 -18.23 19.25
N GLY A 119 -2.00 -18.24 18.53
CA GLY A 119 -1.41 -19.48 18.02
C GLY A 119 -0.41 -19.30 16.85
N PRO A 120 0.24 -20.41 16.45
CA PRO A 120 1.31 -20.40 15.45
C PRO A 120 0.86 -20.02 14.03
N ASN A 121 -0.35 -20.43 13.62
CA ASN A 121 -0.87 -20.10 12.29
C ASN A 121 -1.27 -18.63 12.21
N THR A 122 -1.90 -18.10 13.27
CA THR A 122 -2.20 -16.67 13.37
C THR A 122 -0.92 -15.84 13.29
N THR A 123 0.15 -16.26 13.97
CA THR A 123 1.46 -15.61 13.92
C THR A 123 2.01 -15.57 12.50
N THR A 124 2.04 -16.71 11.82
CA THR A 124 2.50 -16.84 10.43
C THR A 124 1.74 -15.90 9.48
N ILE A 125 0.41 -15.79 9.64
CA ILE A 125 -0.40 -14.88 8.83
C ILE A 125 -0.02 -13.42 9.07
N ILE A 126 0.10 -13.02 10.34
CA ILE A 126 0.46 -11.64 10.68
C ILE A 126 1.85 -11.29 10.13
N GLU A 127 2.82 -12.19 10.25
CA GLU A 127 4.17 -12.01 9.68
C GLU A 127 4.12 -11.86 8.16
N ARG A 128 3.38 -12.72 7.46
CA ARG A 128 3.21 -12.62 5.99
C ARG A 128 2.53 -11.33 5.57
N ILE A 129 1.51 -10.88 6.30
CA ILE A 129 0.81 -9.62 6.00
C ILE A 129 1.75 -8.43 6.20
N LEU A 130 2.54 -8.42 7.27
CA LEU A 130 3.54 -7.39 7.54
C LEU A 130 4.63 -7.34 6.45
N ALA A 131 5.06 -8.51 5.96
CA ALA A 131 6.07 -8.61 4.88
C ALA A 131 5.51 -8.32 3.47
N SER A 132 4.18 -8.40 3.28
CA SER A 132 3.55 -8.24 1.96
C SER A 132 3.47 -6.80 1.45
N GLN A 133 3.58 -5.81 2.35
CA GLN A 133 3.37 -4.40 2.01
C GLN A 133 4.71 -3.67 1.89
N PRO A 134 4.90 -2.81 0.85
CA PRO A 134 6.10 -1.98 0.72
C PRO A 134 6.34 -1.06 1.92
N PHE A 135 5.26 -0.66 2.58
CA PHE A 135 5.27 0.11 3.83
C PHE A 135 4.54 -0.69 4.92
N ILE A 136 5.27 -1.13 5.95
CA ILE A 136 4.74 -1.97 7.03
C ILE A 136 3.53 -1.34 7.74
N GLN A 137 3.42 -0.01 7.72
CA GLN A 137 2.29 0.71 8.31
C GLN A 137 0.96 0.43 7.62
N GLN A 138 0.99 0.11 6.32
CA GLN A 138 -0.20 -0.27 5.54
C GLN A 138 -0.75 -1.64 5.97
N ALA A 139 0.13 -2.51 6.50
CA ALA A 139 -0.24 -3.84 7.00
C ALA A 139 -0.89 -3.82 8.39
N TYR A 140 -0.60 -2.82 9.23
CA TYR A 140 -1.08 -2.79 10.62
C TYR A 140 -2.59 -2.79 10.77
N ARG A 141 -3.32 -2.10 9.88
CA ARG A 141 -4.80 -2.08 9.94
C ARG A 141 -5.37 -3.47 9.71
N SER A 142 -4.79 -4.23 8.78
CA SER A 142 -5.15 -5.62 8.51
C SER A 142 -4.80 -6.52 9.70
N SER A 143 -3.59 -6.39 10.25
CA SER A 143 -3.14 -7.16 11.41
C SER A 143 -4.03 -6.92 12.64
N GLN A 144 -4.33 -5.65 12.95
CA GLN A 144 -5.23 -5.29 14.04
C GLN A 144 -6.65 -5.79 13.80
N GLY A 145 -7.14 -5.72 12.55
CA GLY A 145 -8.44 -6.25 12.17
C GLY A 145 -8.56 -7.74 12.47
N ILE A 146 -7.54 -8.52 12.09
CA ILE A 146 -7.51 -9.98 12.34
C ILE A 146 -7.52 -10.28 13.83
N LEU A 147 -6.64 -9.63 14.61
CA LEU A 147 -6.59 -9.82 16.06
C LEU A 147 -7.91 -9.41 16.74
N SER A 148 -8.61 -8.39 16.23
CA SER A 148 -9.89 -7.96 16.79
C SER A 148 -11.02 -8.99 16.65
N LEU A 149 -10.87 -9.99 15.76
CA LEU A 149 -11.85 -11.08 15.61
C LEU A 149 -11.95 -11.94 16.87
N THR A 150 -10.91 -11.99 17.71
CA THR A 150 -10.94 -12.65 19.03
C THR A 150 -12.03 -12.10 19.96
N ARG A 151 -12.51 -10.86 19.72
CA ARG A 151 -13.62 -10.28 20.50
C ARG A 151 -14.98 -10.90 20.14
N LYS A 152 -15.10 -11.47 18.94
CA LYS A 152 -16.35 -12.02 18.40
C LYS A 152 -16.33 -13.55 18.30
N TYR A 153 -15.14 -14.14 18.15
CA TYR A 153 -14.96 -15.57 17.96
C TYR A 153 -13.93 -16.10 18.96
N PRO A 154 -14.09 -17.33 19.47
CA PRO A 154 -13.09 -17.99 20.31
C PRO A 154 -11.73 -18.08 19.62
N VAL A 155 -10.67 -18.07 20.42
CA VAL A 155 -9.27 -18.09 19.96
C VAL A 155 -8.98 -19.32 19.10
N GLU A 156 -9.55 -20.46 19.47
CA GLU A 156 -9.38 -21.74 18.78
C GLU A 156 -9.97 -21.70 17.37
N ARG A 157 -11.13 -21.05 17.21
CA ARG A 157 -11.78 -20.88 15.91
C ARG A 157 -10.98 -19.94 15.00
N LEU A 158 -10.46 -18.86 15.56
CA LEU A 158 -9.60 -17.93 14.82
C LEU A 158 -8.32 -18.61 14.34
N GLU A 159 -7.68 -19.40 15.20
CA GLU A 159 -6.46 -20.15 14.87
C GLU A 159 -6.73 -21.22 13.79
N ALA A 160 -7.86 -21.95 13.88
CA ALA A 160 -8.28 -22.90 12.85
C ALA A 160 -8.58 -22.22 11.50
N ALA A 161 -9.21 -21.04 11.52
CA ALA A 161 -9.43 -20.24 10.32
C ALA A 161 -8.11 -19.77 9.69
N CYS A 162 -7.15 -19.35 10.53
CA CYS A 162 -5.81 -18.96 10.06
C CYS A 162 -5.06 -20.15 9.47
N ARG A 163 -5.14 -21.34 10.08
CA ARG A 163 -4.56 -22.58 9.52
C ARG A 163 -5.10 -22.89 8.12
N ARG A 164 -6.42 -22.79 7.93
CA ARG A 164 -7.04 -23.01 6.61
C ARG A 164 -6.60 -21.97 5.57
N ALA A 165 -6.53 -20.70 5.99
CA ALA A 165 -6.07 -19.62 5.13
C ALA A 165 -4.59 -19.81 4.71
N CYS A 166 -3.72 -20.32 5.59
CA CYS A 166 -2.33 -20.63 5.26
C CYS A 166 -2.18 -21.72 4.18
N GLY A 167 -3.11 -22.69 4.13
CA GLY A 167 -3.10 -23.78 3.16
C GLY A 167 -3.68 -23.42 1.78
N THR A 168 -4.25 -22.23 1.63
CA THR A 168 -4.88 -21.79 0.37
C THR A 168 -4.00 -20.75 -0.33
N THR A 169 -3.87 -20.80 -1.66
CA THR A 169 -3.12 -19.82 -2.48
C THR A 169 -3.74 -18.40 -2.51
N ALA A 170 -4.78 -18.15 -1.72
CA ALA A 170 -5.54 -16.90 -1.74
C ALA A 170 -4.85 -15.77 -0.95
N ALA A 171 -5.13 -14.53 -1.35
CA ALA A 171 -4.57 -13.34 -0.70
C ALA A 171 -4.95 -13.27 0.79
N LEU A 172 -3.93 -13.24 1.65
CA LEU A 172 -4.06 -13.15 3.10
C LEU A 172 -4.58 -11.77 3.48
N SER A 173 -5.85 -11.68 3.84
CA SER A 173 -6.50 -10.43 4.22
C SER A 173 -7.51 -10.65 5.34
N TYR A 174 -7.83 -9.57 6.07
CA TYR A 174 -8.89 -9.57 7.07
C TYR A 174 -10.21 -10.12 6.53
N THR A 175 -10.61 -9.70 5.33
CA THR A 175 -11.86 -10.11 4.70
C THR A 175 -11.90 -11.61 4.43
N ALA A 176 -10.78 -12.21 4.01
CA ALA A 176 -10.68 -13.65 3.78
C ALA A 176 -10.88 -14.44 5.09
N ILE A 177 -10.19 -14.06 6.16
CA ILE A 177 -10.29 -14.74 7.46
C ILE A 177 -11.68 -14.56 8.08
N LYS A 178 -12.24 -13.35 7.99
CA LYS A 178 -13.61 -13.08 8.43
C LYS A 178 -14.62 -13.97 7.69
N ARG A 179 -14.46 -14.12 6.37
CA ARG A 179 -15.34 -14.97 5.55
C ARG A 179 -15.24 -16.45 5.93
N ILE A 180 -14.05 -16.96 6.22
CA ILE A 180 -13.86 -18.35 6.70
C ILE A 180 -14.64 -18.58 8.00
N LEU A 181 -14.56 -17.64 8.95
CA LEU A 181 -15.25 -17.72 10.24
C LEU A 181 -16.78 -17.59 10.13
N GLU A 182 -17.25 -16.74 9.22
CA GLU A 182 -18.69 -16.55 8.95
C GLU A 182 -19.31 -17.78 8.29
N LEU A 183 -18.60 -18.40 7.34
CA LEU A 183 -19.04 -19.60 6.64
C LEU A 183 -18.77 -20.91 7.43
N LYS A 184 -18.21 -20.82 8.65
CA LYS A 184 -17.83 -21.97 9.49
C LYS A 184 -16.87 -22.96 8.79
N LEU A 185 -16.11 -22.49 7.81
CA LEU A 185 -15.15 -23.31 7.07
C LEU A 185 -13.93 -23.69 7.93
N ASP A 186 -13.79 -23.06 9.11
CA ASP A 186 -12.81 -23.41 10.13
C ASP A 186 -13.05 -24.79 10.78
N THR A 187 -14.28 -25.32 10.70
CA THR A 187 -14.66 -26.64 11.26
C THR A 187 -14.60 -27.79 10.26
N GLU A 188 -14.48 -27.51 8.97
CA GLU A 188 -14.33 -28.56 7.96
C GLU A 188 -12.89 -29.08 7.96
N GLN A 189 -12.70 -30.37 8.27
CA GLN A 189 -11.44 -31.04 8.01
C GLN A 189 -11.14 -30.96 6.52
N THR A 190 -10.04 -30.28 6.17
CA THR A 190 -9.51 -30.33 4.81
C THR A 190 -8.91 -31.73 4.64
N ASN A 191 -9.75 -32.71 4.34
CA ASN A 191 -9.29 -34.01 3.92
C ASN A 191 -8.72 -33.82 2.51
N ILE A 192 -7.46 -33.40 2.44
CA ILE A 192 -6.68 -33.51 1.21
C ILE A 192 -6.32 -34.99 1.10
N GLU A 193 -7.32 -35.82 0.84
CA GLU A 193 -7.05 -37.05 0.11
C GLU A 193 -6.56 -36.58 -1.25
N ALA A 194 -5.24 -36.66 -1.45
CA ALA A 194 -4.67 -36.61 -2.78
C ALA A 194 -5.55 -37.50 -3.67
N PRO A 195 -5.98 -37.04 -4.86
CA PRO A 195 -6.82 -37.86 -5.71
C PRO A 195 -6.05 -39.15 -5.99
N ARG A 196 -6.40 -40.21 -5.27
CA ARG A 196 -5.89 -41.55 -5.51
C ARG A 196 -6.56 -41.95 -6.80
N ILE A 197 -5.86 -41.72 -7.90
CA ILE A 197 -6.24 -42.29 -9.19
C ILE A 197 -6.38 -43.79 -8.92
N PRO A 198 -7.58 -44.37 -9.04
CA PRO A 198 -7.74 -45.80 -8.81
C PRO A 198 -6.85 -46.52 -9.81
N PHE A 199 -6.04 -47.47 -9.33
CA PHE A 199 -5.17 -48.25 -10.20
C PHE A 199 -6.04 -49.00 -11.20
N HIS A 200 -5.86 -48.73 -12.50
CA HIS A 200 -6.59 -49.40 -13.58
C HIS A 200 -5.59 -50.13 -14.47
N GLU A 201 -5.88 -51.39 -14.79
CA GLU A 201 -5.04 -52.27 -15.64
C GLU A 201 -4.84 -51.75 -17.08
N ASN A 202 -5.54 -50.69 -17.48
CA ASN A 202 -5.53 -50.18 -18.86
C ASN A 202 -4.34 -49.26 -19.20
N LEU A 203 -3.35 -49.13 -18.31
CA LEU A 203 -2.09 -48.46 -18.64
C LEU A 203 -1.22 -49.41 -19.49
N ARG A 204 -1.44 -49.44 -20.81
CA ARG A 204 -0.52 -50.08 -21.75
C ARG A 204 0.80 -49.30 -21.73
N GLY A 205 1.83 -49.90 -21.14
CA GLY A 205 3.18 -49.34 -21.09
C GLY A 205 3.81 -49.22 -22.48
N ALA A 206 4.88 -48.45 -22.58
CA ALA A 206 5.63 -48.20 -23.82
C ALA A 206 6.17 -49.47 -24.52
N SER A 207 6.12 -50.64 -23.86
CA SER A 207 6.49 -51.94 -24.39
C SER A 207 5.48 -52.56 -25.37
N PHE A 208 4.42 -51.84 -25.75
CA PHE A 208 3.40 -52.31 -26.71
C PHE A 208 3.65 -51.86 -28.16
N PHE A 209 4.73 -51.12 -28.43
CA PHE A 209 5.07 -50.55 -29.74
C PHE A 209 6.47 -50.98 -30.25
N GLU A 210 6.88 -52.23 -30.00
CA GLU A 210 7.96 -52.86 -30.78
C GLU A 210 7.40 -53.66 -31.96
#